data_AF-A0A7C6U0R0-F1
#
_entry.id   AF-A0A7C6U0R0-F1
#
_cell.length_a   1.000
_cell.length_b   1.000
_cell.length_c   1.000
_cell.angle_alpha   90.00
_cell.angle_beta   90.00
_cell.angle_gamma   90.00
#
_symmetry.space_group_name_H-M   'P 1'
#
loop_
_entity.id
_entity.type
_entity.pdbx_description
1 polymer ?
#
loop_
_entity_poly.entity_id
_entity_poly.type
_entity_poly.pdbx_seq_one_letter_code
_entity_poly.pdbx_strand_id
1 'polypeptide(L)' 'GRIEDYCRENGFKVIGKIPFDPSIVEALRELKTPVETGNEEVTREILSLWNKLVNEINTVKGGEKACQEETGPAR' A
#
# COMPACT_ATOMS: atom_id res chain seq x y z
N GLY A 1 -10.80 -6.17 -13.08
CA GLY A 1 -11.98 -6.23 -12.20
C GLY A 1 -12.36 -4.81 -11.89
N ARG A 2 -13.60 -4.52 -11.53
CA ARG A 2 -14.11 -3.13 -11.50
C ARG A 2 -13.23 -2.18 -10.68
N ILE A 3 -12.67 -2.65 -9.56
CA ILE A 3 -11.76 -1.87 -8.71
C ILE A 3 -10.42 -1.64 -9.40
N GLU A 4 -9.79 -2.67 -9.97
CA GLU A 4 -8.49 -2.53 -10.62
C GLU A 4 -8.57 -1.71 -11.91
N ASP A 5 -9.69 -1.81 -12.62
CA ASP A 5 -9.96 -1.04 -13.83
C ASP A 5 -10.10 0.45 -13.46
N TYR A 6 -10.91 0.76 -12.44
CA TYR A 6 -11.01 2.13 -11.89
C TYR A 6 -9.66 2.67 -11.41
N CYS A 7 -8.88 1.87 -10.67
CA CYS A 7 -7.56 2.29 -10.20
C CYS A 7 -6.63 2.60 -11.37
N ARG A 8 -6.61 1.75 -12.40
CA ARG A 8 -5.80 1.95 -13.61
C ARG A 8 -6.18 3.22 -14.36
N GLU A 9 -7.49 3.47 -14.52
CA GLU A 9 -8.01 4.66 -15.21
C GLU A 9 -7.67 5.97 -14.49
N ASN A 10 -7.54 5.93 -13.16
CA ASN A 10 -7.25 7.11 -12.33
C ASN A 10 -5.77 7.24 -11.93
N GLY A 11 -4.89 6.38 -12.46
CA GLY A 11 -3.45 6.42 -12.12
C GLY A 11 -3.12 5.95 -10.69
N PHE A 12 -4.04 5.23 -10.03
CA PHE A 12 -3.78 4.62 -8.74
C PHE A 12 -3.07 3.28 -8.91
N LYS A 13 -1.91 3.12 -8.29
CA LYS A 13 -1.19 1.85 -8.25
C LYS A 13 -1.86 0.90 -7.25
N VAL A 14 -2.33 -0.24 -7.74
CA VAL A 14 -2.84 -1.33 -6.89
C VAL A 14 -1.65 -2.12 -6.34
N ILE A 15 -1.49 -2.17 -5.01
CA ILE A 15 -0.36 -2.84 -4.35
C ILE A 15 -0.67 -4.30 -3.93
N GLY A 16 -1.94 -4.71 -3.97
CA GLY A 16 -2.35 -6.10 -3.75
C GLY A 16 -3.86 -6.22 -3.53
N LYS A 17 -4.29 -7.42 -3.14
CA LYS A 17 -5.71 -7.75 -2.92
C LYS A 17 -5.81 -8.73 -1.76
N ILE A 18 -6.75 -8.48 -0.85
CA ILE A 18 -7.07 -9.42 0.22
C ILE A 18 -8.24 -10.27 -0.28
N PRO A 19 -8.11 -11.61 -0.38
CA PRO A 19 -9.21 -12.47 -0.76
C PRO A 19 -10.30 -12.43 0.31
N PHE A 20 -11.56 -12.63 -0.11
CA PHE A 20 -12.65 -12.80 0.84
C PHE A 20 -12.50 -14.14 1.56
N ASP A 21 -12.53 -14.10 2.88
CA ASP A 21 -12.46 -15.28 3.74
C ASP A 21 -13.55 -15.17 4.83
N PRO A 22 -14.52 -16.11 4.89
CA PRO A 22 -15.59 -16.10 5.89
C PRO A 22 -15.09 -16.12 7.35
N SER A 23 -13.92 -16.71 7.61
CA SER A 23 -13.36 -16.75 8.97
C SER A 23 -13.02 -15.36 9.52
N ILE A 24 -12.81 -14.37 8.64
CA ILE A 24 -12.62 -12.98 9.05
C ILE A 24 -13.90 -12.38 9.61
N VAL A 25 -15.05 -12.73 9.04
CA VAL A 25 -16.35 -12.26 9.54
C VAL A 25 -16.58 -12.78 10.96
N GLU A 26 -16.27 -14.06 11.21
CA GLU A 26 -16.37 -14.64 12.54
C GLU A 26 -15.36 -14.04 13.53
N ALA A 27 -14.12 -13.81 13.09
CA ALA A 27 -13.11 -13.12 13.90
C ALA A 27 -13.58 -11.72 14.35
N LEU A 28 -14.16 -10.95 13.43
CA LEU A 28 -14.69 -9.61 13.73
C LEU A 28 -15.86 -9.65 14.72
N ARG A 29 -16.72 -10.67 14.66
CA ARG A 29 -17.82 -10.87 15.64
C ARG A 29 -17.29 -11.15 17.04
N GLU A 30 -16.14 -11.81 17.13
CA GLU A 30 -15.45 -12.08 18.39
C GLU A 30 -14.50 -10.94 18.84
N LEU A 31 -14.45 -9.82 18.11
CA LEU A 31 -13.50 -8.73 18.31
C LEU A 31 -12.03 -9.19 18.26
N LYS A 32 -11.75 -10.21 17.44
CA LYS A 32 -10.41 -10.74 17.21
C LYS A 32 -9.87 -10.33 15.85
N THR A 33 -8.56 -10.22 15.78
CA THR A 33 -7.79 -10.00 14.57
C THR A 33 -7.52 -11.32 13.84
N PRO A 34 -7.20 -11.29 12.53
CA PRO A 34 -6.82 -12.50 11.78
C PRO A 34 -5.63 -13.25 12.40
N VAL A 35 -4.74 -12.51 13.07
CA VAL A 35 -3.58 -13.07 13.77
C VAL A 35 -4.01 -13.88 14.99
N GLU A 36 -4.94 -13.35 15.79
CA GLU A 36 -5.46 -14.01 16.99
C GLU A 36 -6.31 -15.24 16.68
N THR A 37 -6.94 -15.28 15.49
CA THR A 37 -7.70 -16.44 15.02
C THR A 37 -6.85 -17.46 14.25
N GLY A 38 -5.55 -17.22 14.08
CA GLY A 38 -4.67 -18.12 13.34
C GLY A 38 -4.95 -18.19 11.84
N ASN A 39 -5.57 -17.16 11.25
CA ASN A 39 -5.80 -17.09 9.82
C ASN A 39 -4.50 -16.68 9.11
N GLU A 40 -3.69 -17.67 8.76
CA GLU A 40 -2.37 -17.43 8.16
C GLU A 40 -2.45 -16.87 6.74
N GLU A 41 -3.47 -17.21 5.95
CA GLU A 41 -3.58 -16.74 4.57
C GLU A 41 -3.78 -15.23 4.52
N VAL A 42 -4.77 -14.72 5.26
CA VAL A 42 -5.05 -13.29 5.36
C VAL A 42 -3.91 -12.56 6.07
N THR A 43 -3.32 -13.18 7.12
CA THR A 43 -2.17 -12.60 7.81
C THR A 43 -0.97 -12.41 6.88
N ARG A 44 -0.63 -13.42 6.06
CA ARG A 44 0.46 -13.32 5.08
C ARG A 44 0.20 -12.22 4.04
N GLU A 45 -1.02 -12.10 3.55
CA GLU A 45 -1.35 -11.08 2.55
C GLU A 45 -1.29 -9.66 3.14
N ILE A 46 -1.76 -9.46 4.37
CA ILE A 46 -1.63 -8.18 5.09
C ILE A 46 -0.15 -7.81 5.27
N LEU A 47 0.70 -8.75 5.67
CA LEU A 47 2.14 -8.51 5.82
C LEU A 47 2.82 -8.19 4.48
N SER A 48 2.44 -8.89 3.42
CA SER A 48 2.90 -8.63 2.04
C SER A 48 2.53 -7.21 1.59
N LEU A 49 1.28 -6.79 1.82
CA LEU A 49 0.80 -5.44 1.53
C LEU A 49 1.55 -4.38 2.34
N TRP A 50 1.78 -4.62 3.62
CA TRP A 50 2.52 -3.70 4.49
C TRP A 50 3.95 -3.48 3.98
N ASN A 51 4.67 -4.56 3.65
CA ASN A 51 6.03 -4.47 3.13
C ASN A 51 6.09 -3.72 1.79
N LYS A 52 5.14 -3.99 0.88
CA LYS A 52 5.03 -3.24 -0.37
C LYS A 52 4.78 -1.75 -0.11
N LEU A 53 3.84 -1.41 0.77
CA LEU A 53 3.52 -0.03 1.12
C LEU A 53 4.73 0.72 1.70
N VAL A 54 5.44 0.10 2.65
CA VAL A 54 6.66 0.66 3.25
C VAL A 54 7.73 0.89 2.18
N ASN A 55 7.92 -0.07 1.27
CA ASN A 55 8.88 0.07 0.18
C ASN A 55 8.50 1.24 -0.74
N GLU A 56 7.23 1.35 -1.16
CA GLU A 56 6.76 2.46 -2.00
C GLU A 56 7.00 3.80 -1.30
N ILE A 57 6.57 3.96 -0.04
CA ILE A 57 6.74 5.21 0.72
C ILE A 57 8.22 5.58 0.87
N ASN A 58 9.09 4.61 1.15
CA ASN A 58 10.51 4.88 1.31
C ASN A 58 11.20 5.26 -0.02
N THR A 59 10.72 4.75 -1.15
CA THR A 59 11.26 5.12 -2.48
C THR A 59 10.90 6.53 -2.93
N VAL A 60 9.87 7.16 -2.36
CA VAL A 60 9.43 8.52 -2.72
C VAL A 60 10.35 9.61 -2.14
N LYS A 61 11.27 9.31 -1.21
CA LYS A 61 12.18 10.30 -0.59
C LYS A 61 13.31 10.84 -1.51
N GLY A 62 13.26 10.61 -2.82
CA GLY A 62 14.28 11.05 -3.79
C GLY A 62 13.82 12.06 -4.84
N GLY A 63 12.67 12.72 -4.65
CA GLY A 63 11.95 13.43 -5.73
C GLY A 63 11.75 14.94 -5.59
N GLU A 64 12.41 15.64 -4.67
CA GLU A 64 12.42 17.11 -4.65
C GLU A 64 13.81 17.65 -5.00
N LYS A 65 14.04 17.91 -6.30
CA LYS A 65 15.03 18.89 -6.74
C LYS A 65 14.41 19.80 -7.82
N ALA A 66 13.94 20.94 -7.36
CA ALA A 66 13.93 22.22 -8.06
C ALA A 66 14.06 23.25 -6.92
N CYS A 67 15.13 24.02 -6.79
CA CYS A 67 15.48 25.11 -7.68
C CYS A 67 16.98 25.10 -8.05
N GLN A 68 17.28 25.38 -9.32
CA GLN A 68 18.62 25.78 -9.73
C GLN A 68 18.81 27.23 -9.28
N GLU A 69 19.88 27.50 -8.55
CA GLU A 69 20.37 28.87 -8.38
C GLU A 69 20.96 29.31 -9.72
N GLU A 70 20.32 30.29 -10.32
CA GLU A 70 20.74 30.91 -11.56
C GLU A 70 21.99 31.72 -11.28
N THR A 71 23.16 31.24 -11.72
CA THR A 71 24.39 32.01 -11.66
C THR A 71 24.29 33.21 -12.59
N GLY A 72 23.97 34.39 -12.04
CA GLY A 72 24.13 35.66 -12.74
C GLY A 72 25.61 36.08 -12.72
N PRO A 73 26.19 36.57 -13.84
CA PRO A 73 27.59 37.00 -13.83
C PRO A 73 27.72 38.33 -13.09
N ALA A 74 28.58 38.36 -12.07
CA ALA A 74 29.02 39.61 -11.45
C ALA A 74 29.92 40.37 -12.44
N ARG A 75 29.59 41.65 -12.69
CA ARG A 75 30.42 42.62 -13.40
C ARG A 75 31.45 43.24 -12.46
#